data_AF-A0A966L646-F1
#
_entry.id   AF-A0A966L646-F1
#
_cell.length_a   1.000
_cell.length_b   1.000
_cell.length_c   1.000
_cell.angle_alpha   90.00
_cell.angle_beta   90.00
_cell.angle_gamma   90.00
#
_symmetry.space_group_name_H-M   'P 1'
#
loop_
_entity.id
_entity.type
_entity.pdbx_description
1 polymer ?
#
loop_
_entity_poly.entity_id
_entity_poly.type
_entity_poly.pdbx_seq_one_letter_code
_entity_poly.pdbx_strand_id
1 'polypeptide(L)'
;MNQNQISSYINQANEELEAATLLLEKNYYRACISRCYYAIYCTVQALLIVKNINTRSHRGVRQQFSQHFIQTGELPLELSKALRITYDLRQLGDYDQVIEITREQTQIA
;
A
#
# COMPACT_ATOMS: atom_id res chain seq x y z
N MET A 1 -20.75 -3.86 11.69
CA MET A 1 -19.58 -4.76 11.63
C MET A 1 -18.55 -4.27 10.62
N ASN A 2 -18.94 -4.04 9.35
CA ASN A 2 -18.04 -3.54 8.30
C ASN A 2 -17.50 -2.11 8.55
N GLN A 3 -18.32 -1.19 9.11
CA GLN A 3 -17.88 0.18 9.41
C GLN A 3 -16.69 0.25 10.38
N ASN A 4 -16.69 -0.55 11.45
CA ASN A 4 -15.57 -0.57 12.40
C ASN A 4 -14.28 -1.09 11.76
N GLN A 5 -14.40 -2.05 10.83
CA GLN A 5 -13.25 -2.58 10.09
C GLN A 5 -12.69 -1.56 9.11
N ILE A 6 -13.56 -0.85 8.38
CA ILE A 6 -13.18 0.26 7.49
C ILE A 6 -12.42 1.32 8.30
N SER A 7 -13.00 1.80 9.41
CA SER A 7 -12.34 2.81 10.24
C SER A 7 -11.00 2.33 10.79
N SER A 8 -10.89 1.06 11.20
CA SER A 8 -9.62 0.50 11.67
C SER A 8 -8.55 0.49 10.58
N TYR A 9 -8.90 0.09 9.35
CA TYR A 9 -7.96 0.11 8.22
C TYR A 9 -7.55 1.53 7.82
N ILE A 10 -8.47 2.49 7.86
CA ILE A 10 -8.14 3.89 7.58
C ILE A 10 -7.22 4.47 8.65
N ASN A 11 -7.46 4.18 9.93
CA ASN A 11 -6.56 4.60 11.01
C ASN A 11 -5.16 4.00 10.85
N GLN A 12 -5.06 2.69 10.58
CA GLN A 12 -3.78 2.05 10.29
C GLN A 12 -3.10 2.67 9.08
N ALA A 13 -3.83 2.97 8.00
CA ALA A 13 -3.26 3.61 6.83
C ALA A 13 -2.63 4.98 7.16
N ASN A 14 -3.30 5.77 8.01
CA ASN A 14 -2.79 7.06 8.47
C ASN A 14 -1.53 6.90 9.34
N GLU A 15 -1.52 5.96 10.28
CA GLU A 15 -0.35 5.67 11.12
C GLU A 15 0.87 5.23 10.28
N GLU A 16 0.65 4.36 9.29
CA GLU A 16 1.70 3.91 8.37
C GLU A 16 2.22 5.07 7.50
N LEU A 17 1.35 6.00 7.08
CA LEU A 17 1.75 7.18 6.31
C LEU A 17 2.56 8.18 7.15
N GLU A 18 2.16 8.40 8.40
CA GLU A 18 2.90 9.23 9.35
C GLU A 18 4.29 8.64 9.59
N ALA A 19 4.37 7.33 9.85
CA ALA A 19 5.63 6.62 10.01
C ALA A 19 6.51 6.71 8.75
N ALA A 20 5.92 6.54 7.55
CA ALA A 20 6.64 6.68 6.28
C ALA A 20 7.27 8.08 6.16
N THR A 21 6.51 9.13 6.49
CA THR A 21 6.99 10.52 6.43
C THR A 21 8.21 10.73 7.34
N LEU A 22 8.14 10.27 8.59
CA LEU A 22 9.25 10.36 9.54
C LEU A 22 10.49 9.57 9.07
N LEU A 23 10.29 8.39 8.48
CA LEU A 23 11.38 7.56 7.97
C LEU A 23 12.06 8.20 6.75
N LEU A 24 11.28 8.83 5.88
CA LEU A 24 11.80 9.58 4.73
C LEU A 24 12.70 10.73 5.19
N GLU A 25 12.28 11.51 6.19
CA GLU A 25 13.07 12.62 6.77
C GLU A 25 14.40 12.15 7.37
N LYS A 26 14.42 10.91 7.88
CA LYS A 26 15.62 10.29 8.48
C LYS A 26 16.43 9.47 7.49
N ASN A 27 16.09 9.49 6.20
CA ASN A 27 16.75 8.73 5.13
C ASN A 27 16.69 7.20 5.31
N TYR A 28 15.71 6.69 6.06
CA TYR A 28 15.47 5.25 6.22
C TYR A 28 14.59 4.71 5.09
N TYR A 29 15.07 4.83 3.84
CA TYR A 29 14.28 4.57 2.62
C TYR A 29 13.70 3.16 2.54
N ARG A 30 14.49 2.14 2.92
CA ARG A 30 14.03 0.74 2.99
C ARG A 30 12.80 0.59 3.87
N ALA A 31 12.86 1.14 5.08
CA ALA A 31 11.76 1.08 6.02
C ALA A 31 10.59 1.96 5.56
N CYS A 32 10.88 3.14 4.99
CA CYS A 32 9.87 4.05 4.44
C CYS A 32 9.01 3.36 3.37
N ILE A 33 9.62 2.68 2.40
CA ILE A 33 8.89 1.94 1.36
C ILE A 33 7.97 0.86 1.95
N SER A 34 8.44 0.15 2.99
CA SER A 34 7.60 -0.83 3.68
C SER A 34 6.35 -0.16 4.28
N ARG A 35 6.50 1.01 4.90
CA ARG A 35 5.38 1.79 5.44
C ARG A 35 4.45 2.37 4.36
N CYS A 36 4.98 2.91 3.27
CA CYS A 36 4.18 3.32 2.11
C CYS A 36 3.33 2.16 1.57
N TYR A 37 3.91 0.97 1.44
CA TYR A 37 3.17 -0.21 1.00
C TYR A 37 2.00 -0.53 1.93
N TYR A 38 2.23 -0.55 3.25
CA TYR A 38 1.17 -0.88 4.21
C TYR A 38 0.08 0.20 4.29
N ALA A 39 0.43 1.47 4.12
CA ALA A 39 -0.55 2.56 4.01
C ALA A 39 -1.52 2.33 2.82
N ILE A 40 -0.97 2.01 1.64
CA ILE A 40 -1.77 1.69 0.45
C ILE A 40 -2.56 0.38 0.69
N TYR A 41 -1.94 -0.66 1.23
CA TYR A 41 -2.58 -1.95 1.49
C TYR A 41 -3.81 -1.81 2.39
N CYS A 42 -3.69 -1.08 3.51
CA CYS A 42 -4.80 -0.84 4.43
C CYS A 42 -5.91 -0.01 3.76
N THR A 43 -5.55 1.00 2.98
CA THR A 43 -6.52 1.80 2.20
C THR A 43 -7.30 0.93 1.21
N VAL A 44 -6.61 0.06 0.46
CA VAL A 44 -7.25 -0.85 -0.48
C VAL A 44 -8.13 -1.88 0.23
N GLN A 45 -7.74 -2.36 1.41
CA GLN A 45 -8.58 -3.23 2.23
C GLN A 45 -9.89 -2.55 2.63
N ALA A 46 -9.83 -1.28 3.06
CA ALA A 46 -11.03 -0.50 3.36
C ALA A 46 -11.94 -0.36 2.12
N LEU A 47 -11.37 -0.04 0.95
CA LEU A 47 -12.12 0.05 -0.31
C LEU A 47 -12.81 -1.26 -0.70
N LEU A 48 -12.12 -2.40 -0.55
CA LEU A 48 -12.71 -3.71 -0.86
C LEU A 48 -13.87 -4.05 0.07
N ILE A 49 -13.76 -3.71 1.36
CA ILE A 49 -14.85 -3.90 2.33
C ILE A 49 -16.08 -3.06 1.97
N VAL A 50 -15.89 -1.84 1.44
CA VAL A 50 -17.01 -1.00 0.94
C VAL A 50 -17.80 -1.71 -0.16
N LYS A 51 -17.13 -2.51 -1.01
CA LYS A 51 -17.77 -3.36 -2.02
C LYS A 51 -18.17 -4.75 -1.51
N ASN A 52 -18.12 -4.98 -0.20
CA ASN A 52 -18.37 -6.28 0.45
C ASN A 52 -17.44 -7.41 -0.03
N ILE A 53 -16.22 -7.07 -0.46
CA ILE A 53 -15.20 -8.02 -0.91
C ILE A 53 -14.23 -8.27 0.24
N ASN A 54 -14.06 -9.54 0.61
CA ASN A 54 -13.15 -9.95 1.67
C ASN A 54 -11.95 -10.69 1.08
N THR A 55 -10.76 -10.16 1.28
CA THR A 55 -9.50 -10.83 0.95
C THR A 55 -8.42 -10.41 1.94
N ARG A 56 -7.43 -11.28 2.17
CA ARG A 56 -6.39 -11.06 3.19
C ARG A 56 -4.97 -11.35 2.70
N SER A 57 -4.84 -11.83 1.46
CA SER A 57 -3.52 -12.08 0.87
C SER A 57 -3.10 -10.89 0.02
N HIS A 58 -1.80 -10.57 -0.01
CA HIS A 58 -1.27 -9.49 -0.84
C HIS A 58 -1.66 -9.65 -2.32
N ARG A 59 -1.60 -10.89 -2.83
CA ARG A 59 -2.06 -11.23 -4.19
C ARG A 59 -3.55 -10.96 -4.37
N GLY A 60 -4.38 -11.41 -3.44
CA GLY A 60 -5.83 -11.24 -3.49
C GLY A 60 -6.23 -9.78 -3.46
N VAL A 61 -5.64 -8.98 -2.56
CA VAL A 61 -5.87 -7.53 -2.48
C VAL A 61 -5.58 -6.84 -3.81
N ARG A 62 -4.42 -7.11 -4.42
CA ARG A 62 -4.05 -6.54 -5.72
C ARG A 62 -5.00 -6.93 -6.84
N GLN A 63 -5.37 -8.22 -6.90
CA GLN A 63 -6.27 -8.74 -7.93
C GLN A 63 -7.67 -8.11 -7.82
N GLN A 64 -8.25 -8.13 -6.62
CA GLN A 64 -9.58 -7.60 -6.36
C GLN A 64 -9.63 -6.09 -6.56
N PHE A 65 -8.59 -5.36 -6.15
CA PHE A 65 -8.49 -3.92 -6.41
C PHE A 65 -8.47 -3.60 -7.90
N SER A 66 -7.65 -4.32 -8.67
CA SER A 66 -7.59 -4.14 -10.13
C SER A 66 -8.95 -4.42 -10.77
N GLN A 67 -9.56 -5.56 -10.44
CA GLN A 67 -10.82 -6.00 -11.03
C GLN A 67 -11.99 -5.04 -10.73
N HIS A 68 -12.08 -4.53 -9.51
CA HIS A 68 -13.29 -3.83 -9.04
C HIS A 68 -13.19 -2.30 -9.05
N PHE A 69 -12.00 -1.73 -9.19
CA PHE A 69 -11.81 -0.28 -9.21
C PHE A 69 -11.06 0.23 -10.44
N ILE A 70 -10.02 -0.50 -10.89
CA ILE A 70 -9.13 -0.03 -11.95
C ILE A 70 -9.69 -0.39 -13.33
N GLN A 71 -10.05 -1.66 -13.53
CA GLN A 71 -10.61 -2.15 -14.80
C GLN A 71 -12.01 -1.61 -15.05
N THR A 72 -12.73 -1.21 -14.01
CA THR A 72 -14.03 -0.53 -14.09
C THR A 72 -13.91 0.96 -14.38
N GLY A 73 -12.70 1.54 -14.27
CA GLY A 73 -12.47 2.98 -14.44
C GLY A 73 -12.94 3.85 -13.27
N GLU A 74 -13.34 3.25 -12.13
CA GLU A 74 -13.73 3.99 -10.93
C GLU A 74 -12.53 4.71 -10.29
N LEU A 75 -11.33 4.17 -10.45
CA LEU A 75 -10.08 4.74 -9.98
C LEU A 75 -9.00 4.73 -11.07
N PRO A 76 -8.07 5.72 -11.06
CA PRO A 76 -7.03 5.83 -12.07
C PRO A 76 -6.02 4.66 -12.00
N LEU A 77 -5.50 4.27 -13.16
CA LEU A 77 -4.54 3.17 -13.32
C LEU A 77 -3.27 3.37 -12.50
N GLU A 78 -2.89 4.62 -12.26
CA GLU A 78 -1.73 5.07 -11.50
C GLU A 78 -1.72 4.49 -10.08
N LEU A 79 -2.90 4.33 -9.45
CA LEU A 79 -2.98 3.73 -8.11
C LEU A 79 -2.63 2.24 -8.12
N SER A 80 -2.95 1.52 -9.20
CA SER A 80 -2.53 0.12 -9.36
C SER A 80 -1.02 0.01 -9.54
N LYS A 81 -0.42 0.97 -10.26
CA LYS A 81 1.03 1.07 -10.45
C LYS A 81 1.72 1.33 -9.11
N ALA A 82 1.24 2.31 -8.33
CA ALA A 82 1.79 2.63 -7.00
C ALA A 82 1.74 1.42 -6.05
N LEU A 83 0.60 0.72 -5.96
CA LEU A 83 0.46 -0.50 -5.16
C LEU A 83 1.44 -1.60 -5.60
N ARG A 84 1.64 -1.76 -6.91
CA ARG A 84 2.60 -2.75 -7.43
C ARG A 84 4.04 -2.37 -7.11
N ILE A 85 4.43 -1.14 -7.40
CA ILE A 85 5.82 -0.65 -7.22
C ILE A 85 6.22 -0.76 -5.74
N THR A 86 5.38 -0.26 -4.84
CA THR A 86 5.64 -0.34 -3.39
C THR A 86 5.68 -1.78 -2.89
N TYR A 87 4.83 -2.67 -3.41
CA TYR A 87 4.90 -4.09 -3.08
C TYR A 87 6.23 -4.73 -3.54
N ASP A 88 6.62 -4.51 -4.80
CA ASP A 88 7.82 -5.08 -5.40
C ASP A 88 9.07 -4.54 -4.68
N LEU A 89 9.16 -3.23 -4.43
CA LEU A 89 10.28 -2.60 -3.69
C LEU A 89 10.35 -3.06 -2.23
N ARG A 90 9.21 -3.18 -1.54
CA ARG A 90 9.16 -3.75 -0.19
C ARG A 90 9.66 -5.19 -0.20
N GLN A 91 9.21 -6.02 -1.15
CA GLN A 91 9.62 -7.41 -1.23
C GLN A 91 11.14 -7.52 -1.37
N LEU A 92 11.71 -6.71 -2.26
CA LEU A 92 13.16 -6.62 -2.46
C LEU A 92 13.90 -6.15 -1.19
N GLY A 93 13.38 -5.11 -0.52
CA GLY A 93 14.03 -4.51 0.64
C GLY A 93 13.84 -5.25 1.98
N ASP A 94 12.75 -6.01 2.14
CA ASP A 94 12.45 -6.75 3.38
C ASP A 94 12.95 -8.20 3.32
N TYR A 95 13.04 -8.82 2.12
CA TYR A 95 13.30 -10.26 2.01
C TYR A 95 14.46 -10.64 1.07
N ASP A 96 14.69 -9.93 -0.04
CA ASP A 96 15.66 -10.36 -1.06
C ASP A 96 17.09 -9.78 -0.88
N GLN A 97 17.33 -9.00 0.19
CA GLN A 97 18.62 -8.46 0.67
C GLN A 97 19.75 -8.24 -0.38
N VAL A 98 19.69 -7.18 -1.22
CA VAL A 98 20.91 -6.52 -1.80
C VAL A 98 20.67 -5.05 -2.28
N ILE A 99 19.45 -4.53 -2.31
CA ILE A 99 19.18 -3.26 -3.03
C ILE A 99 19.15 -2.06 -2.07
N GLU A 100 20.00 -1.07 -2.35
CA GLU A 100 19.89 0.26 -1.77
C GLU A 100 18.66 0.96 -2.38
N ILE A 101 17.60 1.12 -1.58
CA ILE A 101 16.43 1.92 -1.98
C ILE A 101 16.84 3.40 -1.91
N THR A 102 16.61 4.13 -2.99
CA THR A 102 16.98 5.55 -3.08
C THR A 102 15.84 6.48 -2.64
N ARG A 103 16.18 7.75 -2.39
CA ARG A 103 15.19 8.79 -2.08
C ARG A 103 14.14 8.96 -3.18
N GLU A 104 14.56 8.95 -4.44
CA GLU A 104 13.67 9.12 -5.59
C GLU A 104 12.60 8.01 -5.62
N GLN A 105 13.01 6.76 -5.41
CA GLN A 105 12.08 5.62 -5.32
C GLN A 105 11.08 5.75 -4.16
N THR A 106 11.48 6.45 -3.09
CA THR A 106 10.63 6.71 -1.94
C THR A 106 9.63 7.84 -2.17
N GLN A 107 9.89 8.77 -3.09
CA GLN A 107 9.01 9.89 -3.44
C GLN A 107 7.98 9.53 -4.52
N ILE A 108 8.12 8.37 -5.17
CA ILE A 108 7.19 7.85 -6.20
C ILE A 108 5.97 7.14 -5.58
N ALA A 109 6.01 6.89 -4.26
CA ALA A 109 4.97 6.20 -3.52
C ALA A 109 3.86 7.13 -3.04
#